data_AF-A0A821HR23-F1
#
_entry.id   AF-A0A821HR23-F1
#
_cell.length_a   1.000
_cell.length_b   1.000
_cell.length_c   1.000
_cell.angle_alpha   90.00
_cell.angle_beta   90.00
_cell.angle_gamma   90.00
#
_symmetry.space_group_name_H-M   'P 1'
#
loop_
_entity.id
_entity.type
_entity.pdbx_description
1 polymer ?
#
loop_
_entity_poly.entity_id
_entity_poly.type
_entity_poly.pdbx_seq_one_letter_code
_entity_poly.pdbx_strand_id
1 'polypeptide(L)'
;MLNDFNSTNANKKSYINPEIQANERCRSKSRIVQNFIIIWLDPNIVEVNVKFPDSIARLRNIVSWIKVFTLPDDCVDYLTDVTDENVFLFVENSFGKQLVPLIHELPQLYSIFVFCNDNDEQQTWTKEWTKANGIFTQAEQICSLLKDNVKQCDHNTIPISIVSVDDLSKPNLNELEPLFMYSQILKEILLEMASEEHAEEELVQLWREQYYDNASVLKKIVDEFEQDYHRHTPIWWHTRDCFIYSMINRALRTMDTEIIIKMGFFLLAVHQQIQELHRQQSNTRVPLTVYR
;
A
#
# COMPACT_ATOMS: atom_id res chain seq x y z
N MET A 1 42.42 10.91 -36.02
CA MET A 1 42.59 9.86 -37.05
C MET A 1 41.70 8.71 -36.62
N LEU A 2 40.44 8.69 -37.05
CA LEU A 2 39.96 7.96 -38.25
C LEU A 2 40.28 6.47 -38.16
N ASN A 3 39.22 5.68 -37.87
CA ASN A 3 38.64 4.64 -38.73
C ASN A 3 39.60 3.63 -39.40
N ASP A 4 39.32 2.33 -39.51
CA ASP A 4 38.08 1.54 -39.44
C ASP A 4 38.54 0.07 -39.37
N PHE A 5 37.72 -0.82 -38.80
CA PHE A 5 37.17 -1.96 -39.54
C PHE A 5 36.08 -2.65 -38.71
N ASN A 6 34.86 -2.16 -38.94
CA ASN A 6 33.63 -2.92 -38.74
C ASN A 6 33.61 -4.12 -39.71
N SER A 7 33.18 -5.28 -39.19
CA SER A 7 32.17 -6.18 -39.77
C SER A 7 32.20 -7.45 -38.92
N THR A 8 31.18 -7.79 -38.13
CA THR A 8 30.00 -8.47 -38.66
C THR A 8 28.88 -8.32 -37.63
N ASN A 9 27.90 -7.48 -37.93
CA ASN A 9 26.63 -7.44 -37.24
C ASN A 9 25.54 -7.60 -38.30
N ALA A 10 24.94 -8.78 -38.38
CA ALA A 10 23.80 -9.04 -39.24
C ALA A 10 22.81 -9.98 -38.53
N ASN A 11 21.70 -9.37 -38.11
CA ASN A 11 20.39 -9.99 -37.93
C ASN A 11 20.23 -11.06 -36.83
N LYS A 12 19.96 -10.58 -35.62
CA LYS A 12 18.85 -11.10 -34.81
C LYS A 12 18.01 -9.92 -34.30
N LYS A 13 17.11 -9.42 -35.16
CA LYS A 13 15.94 -8.69 -34.68
C LYS A 13 15.08 -9.71 -33.93
N SER A 14 15.08 -9.69 -32.60
CA SER A 14 14.03 -10.37 -31.85
C SER A 14 12.73 -9.62 -32.15
N TYR A 15 11.85 -10.25 -32.91
CA TYR A 15 10.50 -9.77 -33.14
C TYR A 15 9.78 -9.73 -31.79
N ILE A 16 9.76 -8.55 -31.15
CA ILE A 16 8.83 -8.27 -30.07
C ILE A 16 7.48 -8.03 -30.76
N ASN A 17 6.52 -8.90 -30.46
CA ASN A 17 5.20 -8.91 -31.06
C ASN A 17 4.49 -7.56 -30.78
N PRO A 18 3.97 -6.82 -31.79
CA PRO A 18 3.32 -5.52 -31.59
C PRO A 18 2.06 -5.56 -30.69
N GLU A 19 1.48 -6.74 -30.44
CA GLU A 19 0.44 -6.92 -29.41
C GLU A 19 0.96 -6.77 -27.98
N ILE A 20 2.26 -7.00 -27.73
CA ILE A 20 2.90 -6.85 -26.41
C ILE A 20 3.11 -5.36 -26.09
N GLN A 21 3.51 -4.55 -27.07
CA GLN A 21 3.60 -3.08 -26.90
C GLN A 21 2.23 -2.42 -26.70
N ALA A 22 1.16 -3.01 -27.24
CA ALA A 22 -0.20 -2.55 -27.00
C ALA A 22 -0.69 -2.92 -25.57
N ASN A 23 -0.30 -4.09 -25.06
CA ASN A 23 -0.64 -4.55 -23.70
C ASN A 23 0.12 -3.82 -22.58
N GLU A 24 1.32 -3.30 -22.83
CA GLU A 24 2.03 -2.44 -21.86
C GLU A 24 1.39 -1.05 -21.73
N ARG A 25 0.78 -0.53 -22.81
CA ARG A 25 0.03 0.74 -22.78
C ARG A 25 -1.34 0.63 -22.10
N CYS A 26 -1.84 -0.59 -21.87
CA CYS A 26 -3.15 -0.86 -21.27
C CYS A 26 -3.07 -1.63 -19.94
N ARG A 27 -1.91 -1.64 -19.26
CA ARG A 27 -1.88 -1.87 -17.81
C ARG A 27 -2.08 -0.52 -17.13
N SER A 28 -3.35 -0.20 -16.86
CA SER A 28 -3.74 0.89 -15.98
C SER A 28 -2.83 0.92 -14.75
N LYS A 29 -2.34 2.11 -14.39
CA LYS A 29 -1.51 2.37 -13.20
C LYS A 29 -2.07 1.57 -12.03
N SER A 30 -1.42 0.46 -11.64
CA SER A 30 -1.82 -0.30 -10.46
C SER A 30 -1.74 0.65 -9.27
N ARG A 31 -2.89 1.04 -8.74
CA ARG A 31 -2.95 2.07 -7.70
C ARG A 31 -2.56 1.45 -6.37
N ILE A 32 -1.71 2.10 -5.61
CA ILE A 32 -1.42 1.63 -4.26
C ILE A 32 -2.68 1.91 -3.44
N VAL A 33 -3.32 0.88 -2.90
CA VAL A 33 -4.56 1.01 -2.10
C VAL A 33 -4.32 0.66 -0.63
N GLN A 34 -3.08 0.27 -0.29
CA GLN A 34 -2.64 -0.11 1.05
C GLN A 34 -1.73 0.97 1.62
N ASN A 35 -1.63 1.08 2.95
CA ASN A 35 -0.75 2.05 3.60
C ASN A 35 0.75 1.71 3.47
N PHE A 36 1.07 0.62 2.78
CA PHE A 36 2.41 0.11 2.64
C PHE A 36 2.68 -0.44 1.25
N ILE A 37 3.96 -0.53 0.92
CA ILE A 37 4.50 -1.10 -0.30
C ILE A 37 5.42 -2.25 0.08
N ILE A 38 5.29 -3.37 -0.62
CA ILE A 38 6.26 -4.45 -0.53
C ILE A 38 7.23 -4.34 -1.69
N ILE A 39 8.51 -4.25 -1.36
CA ILE A 39 9.60 -4.28 -2.31
C ILE A 39 10.36 -5.58 -2.13
N TRP A 40 10.66 -6.26 -3.22
CA TRP A 40 11.48 -7.47 -3.26
C TRP A 40 12.70 -7.22 -4.14
N LEU A 41 13.89 -7.25 -3.55
CA LEU A 41 15.15 -7.07 -4.22
C LEU A 41 15.90 -8.40 -4.28
N ASP A 42 15.99 -8.97 -5.48
CA ASP A 42 16.65 -10.25 -5.72
C ASP A 42 17.32 -10.28 -7.10
N PRO A 43 18.65 -10.47 -7.18
CA PRO A 43 19.39 -10.48 -8.43
C PRO A 43 19.05 -11.68 -9.34
N ASN A 44 18.48 -12.75 -8.79
CA ASN A 44 18.24 -14.00 -9.52
C ASN A 44 16.80 -14.11 -10.06
N ILE A 45 15.94 -13.11 -9.83
CA ILE A 45 14.59 -13.11 -10.38
C ILE A 45 14.67 -12.71 -11.86
N VAL A 46 14.66 -13.71 -12.72
CA VAL A 46 14.26 -13.52 -14.12
C VAL A 46 12.73 -13.50 -14.13
N GLU A 47 12.12 -12.40 -14.60
CA GLU A 47 10.67 -12.11 -14.61
C GLU A 47 9.78 -13.23 -15.20
N VAL A 48 10.38 -14.25 -15.80
CA VAL A 48 9.68 -15.38 -16.38
C VAL A 48 10.21 -16.66 -15.76
N ASN A 49 9.43 -17.19 -14.81
CA ASN A 49 9.45 -18.59 -14.40
C ASN A 49 10.65 -19.02 -13.53
N VAL A 50 10.57 -18.76 -12.22
CA VAL A 50 11.48 -19.35 -11.22
C VAL A 50 10.68 -20.01 -10.11
N LYS A 51 11.23 -21.12 -9.58
CA LYS A 51 10.75 -21.95 -8.46
C LYS A 51 10.64 -21.18 -7.12
N PHE A 52 9.94 -20.05 -7.06
CA PHE A 52 9.47 -19.46 -5.80
C PHE A 52 8.00 -18.97 -5.87
N PRO A 53 7.06 -19.66 -6.57
CA PRO A 53 5.70 -19.16 -6.75
C PRO A 53 4.90 -19.16 -5.45
N ASP A 54 5.14 -20.13 -4.56
CA ASP A 54 4.25 -20.36 -3.40
C ASP A 54 4.32 -19.21 -2.38
N SER A 55 5.51 -18.66 -2.15
CA SER A 55 5.74 -17.57 -1.20
C SER A 55 5.12 -16.26 -1.69
N ILE A 56 5.41 -15.88 -2.93
CA ILE A 56 4.85 -14.67 -3.55
C ILE A 56 3.34 -14.84 -3.75
N ALA A 57 2.85 -16.01 -4.16
CA ALA A 57 1.42 -16.27 -4.27
C ALA A 57 0.70 -16.21 -2.91
N ARG A 58 1.34 -16.67 -1.83
CA ARG A 58 0.82 -16.51 -0.46
C ARG A 58 0.83 -15.05 -0.02
N LEU A 59 1.89 -14.31 -0.31
CA LEU A 59 1.96 -12.87 -0.03
C LEU A 59 0.89 -12.10 -0.81
N ARG A 60 0.65 -12.44 -2.07
CA ARG A 60 -0.45 -11.90 -2.91
C ARG A 60 -1.86 -12.23 -2.39
N ASN A 61 -2.02 -13.15 -1.43
CA ASN A 61 -3.31 -13.31 -0.73
C ASN A 61 -3.54 -12.21 0.32
N ILE A 62 -2.47 -11.59 0.80
CA ILE A 62 -2.47 -10.60 1.89
C ILE A 62 -2.33 -9.20 1.30
N VAL A 63 -1.53 -9.06 0.24
CA VAL A 63 -1.13 -7.77 -0.32
C VAL A 63 -1.56 -7.65 -1.76
N SER A 64 -1.93 -6.44 -2.17
CA SER A 64 -2.47 -6.22 -3.51
C SER A 64 -1.39 -6.25 -4.59
N TRP A 65 -0.17 -5.88 -4.24
CA TRP A 65 0.93 -5.67 -5.17
C TRP A 65 2.29 -5.83 -4.49
N ILE A 66 3.27 -6.38 -5.22
CA ILE A 66 4.67 -6.51 -4.81
C ILE A 66 5.53 -5.92 -5.93
N LYS A 67 6.38 -4.94 -5.62
CA LYS A 67 7.39 -4.41 -6.54
C LYS A 67 8.63 -5.28 -6.47
N VAL A 68 9.15 -5.70 -7.62
CA VAL A 68 10.35 -6.54 -7.69
C VAL A 68 11.44 -5.75 -8.41
N PHE A 69 12.64 -5.76 -7.84
CA PHE A 69 13.85 -5.18 -8.43
C PHE A 69 14.94 -6.25 -8.49
N THR A 70 15.73 -6.19 -9.56
CA THR A 70 16.93 -7.03 -9.73
C THR A 70 18.21 -6.25 -9.45
N LEU A 71 18.14 -4.91 -9.54
CA LEU A 71 19.27 -4.00 -9.33
C LEU A 71 19.05 -3.18 -8.05
N PRO A 72 20.07 -3.07 -7.17
CA PRO A 72 19.99 -2.25 -5.97
C PRO A 72 19.74 -0.76 -6.27
N ASP A 73 20.37 -0.20 -7.30
CA ASP A 73 20.24 1.24 -7.62
C ASP A 73 18.79 1.61 -7.95
N ASP A 74 18.13 0.86 -8.85
CA ASP A 74 16.72 1.06 -9.19
C ASP A 74 15.80 0.94 -7.96
N CYS A 75 16.14 0.03 -7.03
CA CYS A 75 15.41 -0.15 -5.79
C CYS A 75 15.57 1.06 -4.86
N VAL A 76 16.77 1.64 -4.77
CA VAL A 76 17.03 2.83 -3.95
C VAL A 76 16.34 4.04 -4.52
N ASP A 77 16.44 4.26 -5.84
CA ASP A 77 15.79 5.39 -6.52
C ASP A 77 14.28 5.35 -6.27
N TYR A 78 13.65 4.19 -6.47
CA TYR A 78 12.23 4.02 -6.18
C TYR A 78 11.91 4.21 -4.69
N LEU A 79 12.75 3.68 -3.79
CA LEU A 79 12.55 3.86 -2.35
C LEU A 79 12.58 5.33 -1.96
N THR A 80 13.49 6.13 -2.52
CA THR A 80 13.60 7.56 -2.23
C THR A 80 12.44 8.39 -2.77
N ASP A 81 11.77 7.91 -3.82
CA ASP A 81 10.58 8.56 -4.40
C ASP A 81 9.28 8.30 -3.60
N VAL A 82 9.27 7.31 -2.70
CA VAL A 82 8.10 7.00 -1.86
C VAL A 82 7.99 7.98 -0.70
N THR A 83 6.87 8.70 -0.64
CA THR A 83 6.62 9.74 0.36
C THR A 83 5.51 9.42 1.36
N ASP A 84 4.49 8.67 0.95
CA ASP A 84 3.21 8.56 1.68
C ASP A 84 2.91 7.16 2.20
N GLU A 85 3.81 6.20 1.95
CA GLU A 85 3.63 4.79 2.26
C GLU A 85 4.82 4.23 3.04
N ASN A 86 4.51 3.28 3.93
CA ASN A 86 5.52 2.48 4.60
C ASN A 86 6.07 1.40 3.68
N VAL A 87 7.37 1.23 3.64
CA VAL A 87 8.02 0.24 2.80
C VAL A 87 8.49 -0.94 3.63
N PHE A 88 8.07 -2.12 3.21
CA PHE A 88 8.60 -3.41 3.64
C PHE A 88 9.56 -3.91 2.56
N LEU A 89 10.86 -3.94 2.89
CA LEU A 89 11.89 -4.39 1.95
C LEU A 89 12.26 -5.84 2.23
N PHE A 90 12.13 -6.70 1.22
CA PHE A 90 12.65 -8.06 1.18
C PHE A 90 13.93 -8.04 0.36
N VAL A 91 15.04 -8.48 0.93
CA VAL A 91 16.34 -8.41 0.26
C VAL A 91 17.12 -9.71 0.45
N GLU A 92 17.75 -10.17 -0.61
CA GLU A 92 18.70 -11.28 -0.53
C GLU A 92 19.90 -10.88 0.33
N ASN A 93 20.39 -11.80 1.16
CA ASN A 93 21.40 -11.52 2.17
C ASN A 93 22.70 -10.86 1.66
N SER A 94 23.21 -11.25 0.49
CA SER A 94 24.41 -10.63 -0.10
C SER A 94 24.20 -9.16 -0.48
N PHE A 95 23.00 -8.80 -0.96
CA PHE A 95 22.59 -7.43 -1.23
C PHE A 95 22.28 -6.66 0.06
N GLY A 96 21.63 -7.31 1.03
CA GLY A 96 21.25 -6.70 2.30
C GLY A 96 22.43 -6.11 3.05
N LYS A 97 23.57 -6.81 3.13
CA LYS A 97 24.77 -6.32 3.81
C LYS A 97 25.31 -5.00 3.27
N GLN A 98 25.22 -4.79 1.96
CA GLN A 98 25.75 -3.61 1.30
C GLN A 98 24.73 -2.48 1.30
N LEU A 99 23.45 -2.83 1.14
CA LEU A 99 22.37 -1.87 0.94
C LEU A 99 21.83 -1.30 2.27
N VAL A 100 21.61 -2.14 3.28
CA VAL A 100 20.96 -1.72 4.53
C VAL A 100 21.67 -0.56 5.24
N PRO A 101 23.01 -0.52 5.34
CA PRO A 101 23.71 0.63 5.91
C PRO A 101 23.46 1.96 5.19
N LEU A 102 23.04 1.93 3.92
CA LEU A 102 22.76 3.13 3.13
C LEU A 102 21.31 3.63 3.27
N ILE A 103 20.38 2.72 3.59
CA ILE A 103 18.93 3.01 3.53
C ILE A 103 18.22 2.95 4.89
N HIS A 104 18.87 2.46 5.95
CA HIS A 104 18.18 2.21 7.23
C HIS A 104 17.58 3.49 7.85
N GLU A 105 18.17 4.67 7.63
CA GLU A 105 17.64 5.92 8.16
C GLU A 105 16.43 6.46 7.37
N LEU A 106 16.09 5.88 6.22
CA LEU A 106 14.99 6.39 5.40
C LEU A 106 13.65 6.26 6.16
N PRO A 107 12.89 7.36 6.36
CA PRO A 107 11.69 7.36 7.20
C PRO A 107 10.57 6.46 6.67
N GLN A 108 10.42 6.38 5.34
CA GLN A 108 9.48 5.50 4.67
C GLN A 108 9.82 4.01 4.84
N LEU A 109 11.07 3.66 5.14
CA LEU A 109 11.46 2.27 5.36
C LEU A 109 10.99 1.81 6.74
N TYR A 110 9.95 0.97 6.78
CA TYR A 110 9.36 0.50 8.02
C TYR A 110 10.06 -0.75 8.55
N SER A 111 10.37 -1.70 7.68
CA SER A 111 11.01 -2.95 8.06
C SER A 111 11.74 -3.60 6.90
N ILE A 112 12.84 -4.27 7.24
CA ILE A 112 13.71 -4.98 6.30
C ILE A 112 13.73 -6.45 6.68
N PHE A 113 13.41 -7.31 5.74
CA PHE A 113 13.46 -8.76 5.87
C PHE A 113 14.57 -9.29 4.96
N VAL A 114 15.56 -9.93 5.57
CA VAL A 114 16.68 -10.50 4.84
C VAL A 114 16.41 -11.98 4.63
N PHE A 115 16.45 -12.47 3.39
CA PHE A 115 16.33 -13.91 3.13
C PHE A 115 17.67 -14.53 2.72
N CYS A 116 17.92 -15.75 3.19
CA CYS A 116 19.16 -16.49 2.93
C CYS A 116 18.82 -17.92 2.50
N ASN A 117 19.41 -18.36 1.37
CA ASN A 117 19.17 -19.68 0.79
C ASN A 117 20.07 -20.79 1.37
N ASP A 118 21.13 -20.43 2.09
CA ASP A 118 22.10 -21.38 2.64
C ASP A 118 22.14 -21.33 4.17
N ASN A 119 22.60 -22.44 4.78
CA ASN A 119 22.94 -22.56 6.20
C ASN A 119 24.23 -21.77 6.52
N ASP A 120 24.26 -20.50 6.10
CA ASP A 120 25.38 -19.60 6.32
C ASP A 120 25.32 -19.18 7.79
N GLU A 121 26.06 -19.92 8.61
CA GLU A 121 26.09 -19.80 10.07
C GLU A 121 26.29 -18.32 10.48
N GLN A 122 25.37 -17.82 11.31
CA GLN A 122 25.54 -16.63 12.16
C GLN A 122 25.91 -15.31 11.47
N GLN A 123 25.05 -14.83 10.59
CA GLN A 123 25.16 -13.45 10.13
C GLN A 123 24.39 -12.50 11.07
N THR A 124 25.11 -12.02 12.08
CA THR A 124 24.59 -11.20 13.18
C THR A 124 24.42 -9.71 12.83
N TRP A 125 24.74 -9.32 11.58
CA TRP A 125 24.74 -7.92 11.14
C TRP A 125 23.34 -7.29 11.17
N THR A 126 22.28 -8.09 11.01
CA THR A 126 20.90 -7.58 11.11
C THR A 126 20.58 -7.07 12.51
N LYS A 127 21.25 -7.55 13.57
CA LYS A 127 21.03 -7.06 14.94
C LYS A 127 21.58 -5.65 15.17
N GLU A 128 22.45 -5.17 14.28
CA GLU A 128 23.02 -3.82 14.36
C GLU A 128 22.00 -2.76 13.91
N TRP A 129 20.94 -3.16 13.19
CA TRP A 129 19.97 -2.25 12.59
C TRP A 129 18.57 -2.47 13.16
N THR A 130 17.98 -1.42 13.73
CA THR A 130 16.68 -1.50 14.43
C THR A 130 15.51 -1.87 13.50
N LYS A 131 15.59 -1.51 12.22
CA LYS A 131 14.57 -1.82 11.19
C LYS A 131 14.77 -3.19 10.52
N ALA A 132 15.86 -3.89 10.79
CA ALA A 132 16.09 -5.22 10.23
C ALA A 132 15.46 -6.29 11.13
N ASN A 133 14.38 -6.90 10.66
CA ASN A 133 13.61 -7.90 11.41
C ASN A 133 14.28 -9.28 11.48
N GLY A 134 15.52 -9.40 11.01
CA GLY A 134 16.34 -10.61 11.07
C GLY A 134 16.55 -11.29 9.71
N ILE A 135 17.16 -12.47 9.76
CA ILE A 135 17.44 -13.33 8.61
C ILE A 135 16.48 -14.51 8.60
N PHE A 136 15.84 -14.74 7.46
CA PHE A 136 14.82 -15.75 7.26
C PHE A 136 15.27 -16.78 6.22
N THR A 137 15.13 -18.05 6.55
CA THR A 137 15.43 -19.18 5.65
C THR A 137 14.15 -19.76 5.03
N GLN A 138 12.98 -19.40 5.55
CA GLN A 138 11.69 -19.92 5.11
C GLN A 138 10.68 -18.78 4.91
N ALA A 139 9.96 -18.85 3.80
CA ALA A 139 8.96 -17.87 3.45
C ALA A 139 7.70 -17.92 4.34
N GLU A 140 7.43 -19.04 4.98
CA GLU A 140 6.31 -19.18 5.94
C GLU A 140 6.49 -18.22 7.13
N GLN A 141 7.72 -18.10 7.63
CA GLN A 141 8.06 -17.20 8.73
C GLN A 141 7.83 -15.75 8.31
N ILE A 142 8.27 -15.39 7.10
CA ILE A 142 8.01 -14.10 6.47
C ILE A 142 6.52 -13.80 6.36
N CYS A 143 5.71 -14.75 5.86
CA CYS A 143 4.27 -14.53 5.68
C CYS A 143 3.55 -14.31 7.01
N SER A 144 3.92 -15.07 8.05
CA SER A 144 3.33 -14.88 9.39
C SER A 144 3.69 -13.53 9.99
N LEU A 145 4.98 -13.16 9.92
CA LEU A 145 5.48 -11.90 10.44
C LEU A 145 4.93 -10.71 9.66
N LEU A 146 4.80 -10.83 8.34
CA LEU A 146 4.17 -9.80 7.52
C LEU A 146 2.70 -9.63 7.86
N LYS A 147 1.93 -10.70 8.09
CA LYS A 147 0.51 -10.55 8.48
C LYS A 147 0.36 -9.70 9.74
N ASP A 148 1.20 -9.95 10.75
CA ASP A 148 1.14 -9.21 12.00
C ASP A 148 1.60 -7.76 11.81
N ASN A 149 2.69 -7.55 11.07
CA ASN A 149 3.20 -6.21 10.77
C ASN A 149 2.26 -5.39 9.88
N VAL A 150 1.60 -6.02 8.90
CA VAL A 150 0.62 -5.38 8.02
C VAL A 150 -0.60 -4.93 8.82
N LYS A 151 -1.13 -5.77 9.72
CA LYS A 151 -2.22 -5.36 10.60
C LYS A 151 -1.84 -4.16 11.47
N GLN A 152 -0.63 -4.19 12.04
CA GLN A 152 -0.14 -3.10 12.86
C GLN A 152 0.08 -1.82 12.04
N CYS A 153 0.60 -1.95 10.83
CA CYS A 153 0.82 -0.85 9.90
C CYS A 153 -0.50 -0.23 9.42
N ASP A 154 -1.47 -1.07 9.07
CA ASP A 154 -2.76 -0.58 8.57
C ASP A 154 -3.51 0.18 9.66
N HIS A 155 -3.44 -0.25 10.93
CA HIS A 155 -4.15 0.42 12.02
C HIS A 155 -3.43 1.63 12.63
N ASN A 156 -2.09 1.68 12.66
CA ASN A 156 -1.38 2.58 13.60
C ASN A 156 -0.25 3.47 13.07
N THR A 157 0.23 3.37 11.82
CA THR A 157 1.55 3.96 11.52
C THR A 157 1.60 5.29 10.79
N ILE A 158 0.56 5.72 10.06
CA ILE A 158 0.64 7.00 9.33
C ILE A 158 -0.60 7.86 9.64
N PRO A 159 -0.45 8.94 10.43
CA PRO A 159 -1.57 9.81 10.79
C PRO A 159 -2.08 10.58 9.57
N ILE A 160 -3.40 10.83 9.54
CA ILE A 160 -3.98 11.84 8.66
C ILE A 160 -3.73 13.19 9.35
N SER A 161 -2.89 14.02 8.74
CA SER A 161 -2.62 15.39 9.21
C SER A 161 -3.15 16.38 8.18
N ILE A 162 -4.23 17.07 8.53
CA ILE A 162 -4.86 18.10 7.68
C ILE A 162 -4.35 19.50 8.05
N VAL A 163 -3.83 19.65 9.27
CA VAL A 163 -3.29 20.90 9.83
C VAL A 163 -1.96 20.57 10.48
N SER A 164 -0.92 21.34 10.18
CA SER A 164 0.37 21.19 10.84
C SER A 164 0.27 21.41 12.36
N VAL A 165 1.08 20.69 13.14
CA VAL A 165 1.21 20.90 14.59
C VAL A 165 1.65 22.33 14.89
N ASP A 166 2.47 22.92 14.02
CA ASP A 166 2.92 24.30 14.13
C ASP A 166 1.76 25.28 13.96
N ASP A 167 0.80 24.99 13.08
CA ASP A 167 -0.38 25.83 12.84
C ASP A 167 -1.36 25.81 14.03
N LEU A 168 -1.48 24.68 14.73
CA LEU A 168 -2.30 24.59 15.96
C LEU A 168 -1.77 25.49 17.09
N SER A 169 -0.49 25.84 17.05
CA SER A 169 0.14 26.74 18.02
C SER A 169 0.02 28.22 17.64
N LYS A 170 -0.41 28.54 16.41
CA LYS A 170 -0.54 29.93 15.95
C LYS A 170 -1.77 30.60 16.58
N PRO A 171 -1.64 31.84 17.09
CA PRO A 171 -2.76 32.57 17.67
C PRO A 171 -3.80 33.02 16.64
N ASN A 172 -3.48 32.94 15.34
CA ASN A 172 -4.35 33.40 14.25
C ASN A 172 -4.63 32.25 13.26
N LEU A 173 -5.82 31.67 13.35
CA LEU A 173 -6.31 30.59 12.48
C LEU A 173 -6.66 31.08 11.06
N ASN A 174 -6.43 32.36 10.74
CA ASN A 174 -6.68 32.88 9.38
C ASN A 174 -5.56 32.54 8.39
N GLU A 175 -4.48 31.91 8.83
CA GLU A 175 -3.36 31.42 8.00
C GLU A 175 -3.31 29.88 7.99
N LEU A 176 -4.47 29.22 8.00
CA LEU A 176 -4.54 27.76 7.91
C LEU A 176 -4.01 27.26 6.55
N GLU A 177 -3.36 26.10 6.57
CA GLU A 177 -2.88 25.44 5.37
C GLU A 177 -3.99 25.24 4.32
N PRO A 178 -3.69 25.45 3.02
CA PRO A 178 -4.65 25.23 1.93
C PRO A 178 -5.30 23.84 1.96
N LEU A 179 -4.58 22.82 2.44
CA LEU A 179 -5.07 21.46 2.59
C LEU A 179 -6.30 21.40 3.52
N PHE A 180 -6.32 22.18 4.60
CA PHE A 180 -7.49 22.28 5.48
C PHE A 180 -8.71 22.81 4.72
N MET A 181 -8.55 23.89 3.96
CA MET A 181 -9.63 24.46 3.16
C MET A 181 -10.15 23.46 2.13
N TYR A 182 -9.26 22.75 1.42
CA TYR A 182 -9.65 21.72 0.46
C TYR A 182 -10.36 20.55 1.13
N SER A 183 -9.92 20.11 2.31
CA SER A 183 -10.60 19.04 3.06
C SER A 183 -12.02 19.42 3.48
N GLN A 184 -12.24 20.69 3.86
CA GLN A 184 -13.58 21.19 4.21
C GLN A 184 -14.49 21.22 3.00
N ILE A 185 -14.02 21.76 1.87
CA ILE A 185 -14.79 21.80 0.62
C ILE A 185 -15.12 20.38 0.16
N LEU A 186 -14.15 19.46 0.18
CA LEU A 186 -14.35 18.06 -0.18
C LEU A 186 -15.40 17.40 0.71
N LYS A 187 -15.35 17.64 2.02
CA LYS A 187 -16.36 17.16 2.97
C LYS A 187 -17.76 17.69 2.63
N GLU A 188 -17.90 18.99 2.34
CA GLU A 188 -19.18 19.58 1.94
C GLU A 188 -19.71 18.94 0.65
N ILE A 189 -18.86 18.79 -0.37
CA ILE A 189 -19.22 18.11 -1.62
C ILE A 189 -19.72 16.69 -1.35
N LEU A 190 -18.98 15.90 -0.57
CA LEU A 190 -19.37 14.52 -0.25
C LEU A 190 -20.70 14.43 0.52
N LEU A 191 -21.01 15.41 1.37
CA LEU A 191 -22.26 15.46 2.12
C LEU A 191 -23.45 15.86 1.24
N GLU A 192 -23.21 16.63 0.18
CA GLU A 192 -24.23 17.08 -0.76
C GLU A 192 -24.41 16.15 -1.97
N MET A 193 -23.41 15.30 -2.24
CA MET A 193 -23.50 14.28 -3.28
C MET A 193 -24.68 13.34 -2.98
N ALA A 194 -25.65 13.32 -3.89
CA ALA A 194 -26.73 12.35 -3.83
C ALA A 194 -26.12 10.94 -3.97
N SER A 195 -26.70 9.97 -3.24
CA SER A 195 -26.34 8.57 -3.42
C SER A 195 -26.62 8.17 -4.85
N GLU A 196 -25.57 8.00 -5.66
CA GLU A 196 -25.70 7.52 -7.02
C GLU A 196 -26.18 6.07 -6.98
N GLU A 197 -27.17 5.75 -7.83
CA GLU A 197 -27.85 4.46 -7.87
C GLU A 197 -26.88 3.28 -8.13
N HIS A 198 -25.68 3.55 -8.66
CA HIS A 198 -24.71 2.53 -9.11
C HIS A 198 -23.33 2.67 -8.45
N ALA A 199 -23.19 3.54 -7.44
CA ALA A 199 -21.88 3.80 -6.81
C ALA A 199 -21.26 2.53 -6.19
N GLU A 200 -22.09 1.65 -5.62
CA GLU A 200 -21.64 0.38 -5.06
C GLU A 200 -21.08 -0.55 -6.15
N GLU A 201 -21.79 -0.68 -7.28
CA GLU A 201 -21.39 -1.52 -8.40
C GLU A 201 -20.09 -1.03 -9.04
N GLU A 202 -19.96 0.29 -9.23
CA GLU A 202 -18.72 0.90 -9.75
C GLU A 202 -17.53 0.64 -8.83
N LEU A 203 -17.74 0.71 -7.51
CA LEU A 203 -16.69 0.48 -6.54
C LEU A 203 -16.26 -0.99 -6.51
N VAL A 204 -17.22 -1.92 -6.53
CA VAL A 204 -16.95 -3.36 -6.62
C VAL A 204 -16.19 -3.68 -7.90
N GLN A 205 -16.57 -3.07 -9.03
CA GLN A 205 -15.88 -3.25 -10.30
C GLN A 205 -14.44 -2.72 -10.25
N LEU A 206 -14.22 -1.54 -9.66
CA LEU A 206 -12.88 -1.00 -9.43
C LEU A 206 -12.02 -1.98 -8.62
N TRP A 207 -12.57 -2.55 -7.54
CA TRP A 207 -11.85 -3.52 -6.72
C TRP A 207 -11.58 -4.82 -7.48
N ARG A 208 -12.53 -5.32 -8.29
CA ARG A 208 -12.32 -6.50 -9.13
C ARG A 208 -11.17 -6.34 -10.11
N GLU A 209 -11.07 -5.17 -10.75
CA GLU A 209 -9.97 -4.85 -11.65
C GLU A 209 -8.64 -4.76 -10.91
N GLN A 210 -8.65 -4.08 -9.76
CA GLN A 210 -7.47 -3.88 -8.92
C GLN A 210 -6.93 -5.18 -8.31
N TYR A 211 -7.82 -6.12 -7.95
CA TYR A 211 -7.48 -7.39 -7.32
C TYR A 211 -7.58 -8.60 -8.28
N TYR A 212 -7.60 -8.36 -9.59
CA TYR A 212 -7.78 -9.42 -10.60
C TYR A 212 -6.74 -10.55 -10.48
N ASP A 213 -5.46 -10.22 -10.24
CA ASP A 213 -4.35 -11.17 -10.11
C ASP A 213 -4.12 -11.66 -8.66
N ASN A 214 -4.97 -11.22 -7.71
CA ASN A 214 -4.83 -11.59 -6.30
C ASN A 214 -5.64 -12.85 -5.98
N ALA A 215 -5.04 -13.69 -5.14
CA ALA A 215 -5.62 -14.98 -4.79
C ALA A 215 -6.87 -14.82 -3.88
N SER A 216 -7.61 -15.92 -3.74
CA SER A 216 -9.05 -15.96 -3.37
C SER A 216 -9.54 -15.12 -2.19
N VAL A 217 -8.69 -14.66 -1.26
CA VAL A 217 -9.12 -13.96 -0.04
C VAL A 217 -9.62 -12.55 -0.32
N LEU A 218 -8.86 -11.72 -1.05
CA LEU A 218 -9.28 -10.34 -1.37
C LEU A 218 -10.52 -10.36 -2.26
N LYS A 219 -10.57 -11.30 -3.22
CA LYS A 219 -11.74 -11.53 -4.05
C LYS A 219 -12.97 -11.93 -3.23
N LYS A 220 -12.82 -12.84 -2.25
CA LYS A 220 -13.92 -13.21 -1.33
C LYS A 220 -14.45 -12.02 -0.55
N ILE A 221 -13.58 -11.11 -0.10
CA ILE A 221 -14.00 -9.90 0.61
C ILE A 221 -14.81 -8.99 -0.32
N VAL A 222 -14.40 -8.84 -1.58
CA VAL A 222 -15.14 -8.08 -2.58
C VAL A 222 -16.49 -8.72 -2.87
N ASP A 223 -16.54 -10.05 -3.04
CA ASP A 223 -17.78 -10.79 -3.27
C ASP A 223 -18.71 -10.72 -2.05
N GLU A 224 -18.17 -10.78 -0.83
CA GLU A 224 -18.93 -10.62 0.42
C GLU A 224 -19.44 -9.17 0.58
N PHE A 225 -18.66 -8.17 0.18
CA PHE A 225 -19.12 -6.79 0.17
C PHE A 225 -20.30 -6.63 -0.79
N GLU A 226 -20.19 -7.07 -2.04
CA GLU A 226 -21.27 -6.98 -3.05
C GLU A 226 -22.55 -7.72 -2.59
N GLN A 227 -22.44 -8.83 -1.87
CA GLN A 227 -23.60 -9.63 -1.45
C GLN A 227 -24.21 -9.20 -0.11
N ASP A 228 -23.36 -8.80 0.83
CA ASP A 228 -23.71 -8.62 2.24
C ASP A 228 -23.51 -7.18 2.72
N TYR A 229 -23.24 -6.21 1.84
CA TYR A 229 -23.02 -4.80 2.20
C TYR A 229 -24.11 -4.30 3.16
N HIS A 230 -25.38 -4.44 2.76
CA HIS A 230 -26.54 -4.01 3.54
C HIS A 230 -26.90 -4.90 4.74
N ARG A 231 -26.28 -6.09 4.88
CA ARG A 231 -26.50 -6.95 6.05
C ARG A 231 -25.69 -6.50 7.26
N HIS A 232 -24.64 -5.73 7.03
CA HIS A 232 -23.81 -5.14 8.06
C HIS A 232 -23.90 -3.62 8.05
N THR A 233 -23.51 -3.00 9.16
CA THR A 233 -23.47 -1.53 9.23
C THR A 233 -22.20 -0.98 8.57
N PRO A 234 -22.20 0.25 8.02
CA PRO A 234 -21.01 0.89 7.46
C PRO A 234 -19.78 0.87 8.39
N ILE A 235 -19.97 1.14 9.68
CA ILE A 235 -18.89 1.08 10.69
C ILE A 235 -18.33 -0.33 10.84
N TRP A 236 -19.16 -1.37 10.70
CA TRP A 236 -18.68 -2.75 10.75
C TRP A 236 -17.71 -3.02 9.59
N TRP A 237 -18.07 -2.60 8.37
CA TRP A 237 -17.18 -2.69 7.21
C TRP A 237 -15.91 -1.85 7.37
N HIS A 238 -16.02 -0.67 7.98
CA HIS A 238 -14.88 0.21 8.23
C HIS A 238 -13.93 -0.33 9.31
N THR A 239 -14.43 -1.10 10.29
CA THR A 239 -13.64 -1.64 11.41
C THR A 239 -13.25 -3.11 11.23
N ARG A 240 -13.75 -3.75 10.18
CA ARG A 240 -13.36 -5.11 9.80
C ARG A 240 -11.88 -5.15 9.42
N ASP A 241 -11.23 -6.27 9.79
CA ASP A 241 -9.86 -6.60 9.38
C ASP A 241 -9.81 -6.93 7.87
N CYS A 242 -9.85 -5.87 7.04
CA CYS A 242 -9.77 -5.93 5.59
C CYS A 242 -9.22 -4.61 5.00
N PHE A 243 -9.02 -4.59 3.68
CA PHE A 243 -8.42 -3.46 2.97
C PHE A 243 -9.26 -2.17 2.96
N ILE A 244 -10.54 -2.21 3.34
CA ILE A 244 -11.44 -1.05 3.26
C ILE A 244 -10.96 0.07 4.18
N TYR A 245 -10.57 -0.26 5.41
CA TYR A 245 -10.04 0.70 6.38
C TYR A 245 -8.77 1.39 5.86
N SER A 246 -7.80 0.60 5.40
CA SER A 246 -6.52 1.13 4.94
C SER A 246 -6.65 1.93 3.65
N MET A 247 -7.51 1.50 2.72
CA MET A 247 -7.82 2.23 1.49
C MET A 247 -8.41 3.61 1.76
N ILE A 248 -9.42 3.70 2.64
CA ILE A 248 -10.07 4.98 2.97
C ILE A 248 -9.08 5.92 3.65
N ASN A 249 -8.38 5.44 4.68
CA ASN A 249 -7.45 6.29 5.43
C ASN A 249 -6.28 6.76 4.57
N ARG A 250 -5.78 5.91 3.67
CA ARG A 250 -4.79 6.32 2.69
C ARG A 250 -5.35 7.39 1.76
N ALA A 251 -6.50 7.15 1.15
CA ALA A 251 -7.11 8.09 0.21
C ALA A 251 -7.34 9.46 0.84
N LEU A 252 -7.85 9.51 2.07
CA LEU A 252 -8.02 10.75 2.83
C LEU A 252 -6.68 11.41 3.18
N ARG A 253 -5.64 10.64 3.50
CA ARG A 253 -4.30 11.16 3.79
C ARG A 253 -3.64 11.81 2.57
N THR A 254 -3.70 11.12 1.43
CA THR A 254 -3.05 11.55 0.18
C THR A 254 -3.94 12.44 -0.69
N MET A 255 -5.16 12.75 -0.23
CA MET A 255 -6.19 13.45 -1.00
C MET A 255 -6.44 12.83 -2.38
N ASP A 256 -6.49 11.49 -2.45
CA ASP A 256 -6.82 10.76 -3.68
C ASP A 256 -8.31 10.96 -4.01
N THR A 257 -8.60 12.04 -4.74
CA THR A 257 -9.98 12.49 -5.03
C THR A 257 -10.77 11.44 -5.79
N GLU A 258 -10.14 10.64 -6.63
CA GLU A 258 -10.84 9.60 -7.40
C GLU A 258 -11.35 8.49 -6.48
N ILE A 259 -10.50 8.00 -5.57
CA ILE A 259 -10.92 7.01 -4.57
C ILE A 259 -11.92 7.62 -3.59
N ILE A 260 -11.70 8.86 -3.13
CA ILE A 260 -12.62 9.53 -2.19
C ILE A 260 -14.02 9.69 -2.80
N ILE A 261 -14.12 10.12 -4.06
CA ILE A 261 -15.40 10.30 -4.76
C ILE A 261 -16.09 8.94 -4.95
N LYS A 262 -15.38 7.90 -5.41
CA LYS A 262 -15.94 6.55 -5.57
C LYS A 262 -16.38 5.91 -4.25
N MET A 263 -15.66 6.20 -3.17
CA MET A 263 -16.03 5.79 -1.81
C MET A 263 -17.03 6.74 -1.14
N GLY A 264 -17.50 7.79 -1.83
CA GLY A 264 -18.26 8.87 -1.23
C GLY A 264 -19.54 8.41 -0.54
N PHE A 265 -20.29 7.48 -1.17
CA PHE A 265 -21.49 6.89 -0.58
C PHE A 265 -21.17 6.15 0.75
N PHE A 266 -20.06 5.42 0.79
CA PHE A 266 -19.64 4.67 1.97
C PHE A 266 -19.17 5.62 3.08
N LEU A 267 -18.37 6.63 2.74
CA LEU A 267 -17.93 7.67 3.67
C LEU A 267 -19.11 8.42 4.29
N LEU A 268 -20.11 8.77 3.49
CA LEU A 268 -21.35 9.38 3.95
C LEU A 268 -22.11 8.46 4.90
N ALA A 269 -22.23 7.17 4.57
CA ALA A 269 -22.90 6.18 5.41
C ALA A 269 -22.18 5.98 6.76
N VAL A 270 -20.84 5.92 6.75
CA VAL A 270 -20.03 5.88 7.99
C VAL A 270 -20.22 7.16 8.81
N HIS A 271 -20.19 8.33 8.18
CA HIS A 271 -20.41 9.60 8.85
C HIS A 271 -21.78 9.67 9.54
N GLN A 272 -22.85 9.33 8.81
CA GLN A 272 -24.21 9.31 9.35
C GLN A 272 -24.34 8.34 10.52
N GLN A 273 -23.72 7.16 10.44
CA GLN A 273 -23.77 6.19 11.53
C GLN A 273 -23.01 6.69 12.77
N ILE A 274 -21.86 7.34 12.60
CA ILE A 274 -21.12 7.97 13.72
C ILE A 274 -21.96 9.07 14.37
N GLN A 275 -22.62 9.92 13.58
CA GLN A 275 -23.49 10.97 14.09
C GLN A 275 -24.66 10.41 14.91
N GLU A 276 -25.29 9.35 14.43
CA GLU A 276 -26.39 8.69 15.15
C GLU A 276 -25.92 8.07 16.46
N LEU A 277 -24.78 7.36 16.47
CA LEU A 277 -24.20 6.80 17.69
C LEU A 277 -23.82 7.90 18.69
N HIS A 278 -23.22 9.00 18.21
CA HIS A 278 -22.90 10.15 19.04
C HIS A 278 -24.17 10.78 19.65
N ARG A 279 -25.24 10.93 18.87
CA ARG A 279 -26.54 11.44 19.35
C ARG A 279 -27.11 10.54 20.46
N GLN A 280 -27.05 9.22 20.27
CA GLN A 280 -27.47 8.25 21.29
C GLN A 280 -26.65 8.38 22.57
N GLN A 281 -25.32 8.48 22.45
CA GLN A 281 -24.41 8.60 23.58
C GLN A 281 -24.50 9.95 24.30
N SER A 282 -24.83 11.03 23.60
CA SER A 282 -24.95 12.39 24.17
C SER A 282 -26.05 12.52 25.26
N ASN A 283 -26.98 11.55 25.31
CA ASN A 283 -27.96 11.41 26.39
C ASN A 283 -27.32 10.95 27.71
N THR A 284 -26.13 10.34 27.65
CA THR A 284 -25.26 9.96 28.76
C THR A 284 -24.04 10.89 28.79
N ARG A 285 -24.18 12.07 29.41
CA ARG A 285 -23.17 13.16 29.47
C ARG A 285 -21.94 12.85 30.34
N VAL A 286 -21.28 11.71 30.15
CA VAL A 286 -20.03 11.40 30.83
C VAL A 286 -18.86 11.73 29.89
N PRO A 287 -17.97 12.66 30.26
CA PRO A 287 -16.78 12.93 29.46
C PRO A 287 -15.89 11.67 29.40
N LEU A 288 -15.50 11.28 28.18
CA LEU A 288 -14.64 10.13 27.93
C LEU A 288 -13.23 10.63 27.58
N THR A 289 -12.22 10.20 28.35
CA THR A 289 -10.81 10.40 27.98
C THR A 289 -10.34 9.16 27.24
N VAL A 290 -9.84 9.35 26.02
CA VAL A 290 -9.27 8.29 25.18
C VAL A 290 -7.79 8.54 24.97
N TYR A 291 -7.02 7.46 24.88
CA TYR A 291 -5.60 7.49 24.52
C TYR A 291 -5.46 6.85 23.15
N ARG A 292 -4.66 7.47 22.29
CA ARG A 292 -4.29 6.97 20.97
C ARG A 292 -2.79 6.74 20.94
#